data_AF-A0A6L8EWL6-F1
#
_entry.id   AF-A0A6L8EWL6-F1
#
_cell.length_a   1.000
_cell.length_b   1.000
_cell.length_c   1.000
_cell.angle_alpha   90.00
_cell.angle_beta   90.00
_cell.angle_gamma   90.00
#
_symmetry.space_group_name_H-M   'P 1'
#
loop_
_entity.id
_entity.type
_entity.pdbx_description
1 polymer ?
#
loop_
_entity_poly.entity_id
_entity_poly.type
_entity_poly.pdbx_seq_one_letter_code
_entity_poly.pdbx_strand_id
1 'polypeptide(L)'
;MDAIHNWNAWIGTDEAGKGDYFGPLVAAAVYVNAECRETFSDMGITDGKRLSNRRIQDLAASMRCCYARHIVVVEKMPAEYNALYATLRRRGQNLNHLLASLHAEAIWTLANSVGVKHALVDQFAKDDLITRQLGHAPLQRGVASTSCGIEIKQVPKAERDIAVAAASIIARDAFLTRMDTLSETYKICLPRGAYQVVEAGREFVKLHGSDALQNVAKLHFNLTDAVRAL
;
A
#
# COMPACT_ATOMS: atom_id res chain seq x y z
N MET A 1 -22.60 -2.07 17.71
CA MET A 1 -21.64 -1.41 16.79
C MET A 1 -22.31 -1.32 15.45
N ASP A 2 -22.46 -0.13 14.89
CA ASP A 2 -23.05 0.02 13.56
C ASP A 2 -22.20 -0.71 12.54
N ALA A 3 -22.82 -1.62 11.80
CA ALA A 3 -22.15 -2.36 10.74
C ALA A 3 -21.64 -1.36 9.68
N ILE A 4 -20.36 -1.44 9.33
CA ILE A 4 -19.75 -0.54 8.34
C ILE A 4 -20.44 -0.69 6.99
N HIS A 5 -20.85 -1.91 6.64
CA HIS A 5 -21.65 -2.25 5.47
C HIS A 5 -22.39 -3.58 5.71
N ASN A 6 -23.26 -3.98 4.79
CA ASN A 6 -24.03 -5.23 4.80
C ASN A 6 -23.68 -6.17 3.62
N TRP A 7 -22.56 -5.95 2.94
CA TRP A 7 -22.09 -6.80 1.84
C TRP A 7 -21.66 -8.21 2.31
N ASN A 8 -21.98 -9.22 1.50
CA ASN A 8 -21.57 -10.62 1.72
C ASN A 8 -20.17 -10.94 1.16
N ALA A 9 -19.71 -10.12 0.22
CA ALA A 9 -18.47 -10.27 -0.53
C ALA A 9 -17.95 -8.89 -0.89
N TRP A 10 -16.74 -8.53 -0.45
CA TRP A 10 -16.15 -7.21 -0.68
C TRP A 10 -14.63 -7.25 -0.66
N ILE A 11 -14.02 -6.18 -1.17
CA ILE A 11 -12.58 -5.97 -1.14
C ILE A 11 -12.28 -4.94 -0.04
N GLY A 12 -11.30 -5.22 0.81
CA GLY A 12 -10.68 -4.21 1.67
C GLY A 12 -9.35 -3.79 1.10
N THR A 13 -8.97 -2.52 1.28
CA THR A 13 -7.64 -2.03 0.89
C THR A 13 -6.99 -1.18 1.96
N ASP A 14 -5.67 -1.26 2.04
CA ASP A 14 -4.82 -0.46 2.94
C ASP A 14 -3.40 -0.31 2.35
N GLU A 15 -2.61 0.61 2.91
CA GLU A 15 -1.25 0.90 2.48
C GLU A 15 -0.16 0.74 3.57
N ALA A 16 1.09 0.59 3.13
CA ALA A 16 2.27 0.65 3.97
C ALA A 16 3.41 1.42 3.28
N GLY A 17 4.30 2.02 4.08
CA GLY A 17 5.48 2.74 3.58
C GLY A 17 5.27 4.21 3.24
N LYS A 18 4.05 4.76 3.39
CA LYS A 18 3.74 6.19 3.13
C LYS A 18 4.60 7.15 3.95
N GLY A 19 4.80 6.84 5.24
CA GLY A 19 5.55 7.66 6.19
C GLY A 19 7.03 7.29 6.31
N ASP A 20 7.50 6.31 5.55
CA ASP A 20 8.85 5.78 5.64
C ASP A 20 9.74 6.46 4.60
N TYR A 21 10.89 6.98 5.05
CA TYR A 21 11.86 7.64 4.16
C TYR A 21 12.48 6.64 3.18
N PHE A 22 12.93 5.50 3.71
CA PHE A 22 13.45 4.39 2.92
C PHE A 22 12.32 3.45 2.47
N GLY A 23 12.59 2.70 1.41
CA GLY A 23 11.72 1.64 0.94
C GLY A 23 10.54 2.07 0.08
N PRO A 24 9.75 1.09 -0.37
CA PRO A 24 8.68 1.33 -1.31
C PRO A 24 7.48 2.05 -0.68
N LEU A 25 6.53 2.43 -1.54
CA LEU A 25 5.14 2.59 -1.18
C LEU A 25 4.38 1.34 -1.64
N VAL A 26 3.57 0.75 -0.77
CA VAL A 26 2.83 -0.49 -1.05
C VAL A 26 1.37 -0.27 -0.73
N ALA A 27 0.47 -0.66 -1.64
CA ALA A 27 -0.94 -0.85 -1.36
C ALA A 27 -1.31 -2.32 -1.57
N ALA A 28 -2.24 -2.82 -0.76
CA ALA A 28 -2.78 -4.16 -0.94
C ALA A 28 -4.30 -4.12 -0.99
N ALA A 29 -4.87 -5.08 -1.70
CA ALA A 29 -6.29 -5.37 -1.71
C ALA A 29 -6.51 -6.83 -1.33
N VAL A 30 -7.47 -7.08 -0.45
CA VAL A 30 -7.86 -8.42 -0.01
C VAL A 30 -9.36 -8.60 -0.18
N TYR A 31 -9.73 -9.67 -0.86
CA TYR A 31 -11.11 -10.08 -1.06
C TYR A 31 -11.58 -10.95 0.11
N VAL A 32 -12.72 -10.59 0.68
CA VAL A 32 -13.37 -11.34 1.75
C VAL A 32 -14.80 -11.72 1.37
N ASN A 33 -15.17 -12.96 1.66
CA ASN A 33 -16.54 -13.48 1.67
C ASN A 33 -16.89 -14.05 3.05
N ALA A 34 -18.10 -14.59 3.21
CA ALA A 34 -18.54 -15.18 4.47
C ALA A 34 -17.60 -16.29 5.00
N GLU A 35 -17.09 -17.16 4.14
CA GLU A 35 -16.23 -18.29 4.51
C GLU A 35 -14.85 -17.83 4.99
N CYS A 36 -14.14 -17.01 4.21
CA CYS A 36 -12.81 -16.57 4.59
C CYS A 36 -12.85 -15.52 5.71
N ARG A 37 -13.99 -14.83 5.92
CA ARG A 37 -14.19 -13.94 7.07
C ARG A 37 -14.03 -14.71 8.39
N GLU A 38 -14.69 -15.86 8.53
CA GLU A 38 -14.60 -16.67 9.75
C GLU A 38 -13.16 -17.14 9.95
N THR A 39 -12.54 -17.65 8.89
CA THR A 39 -11.14 -18.12 8.95
C THR A 39 -10.17 -17.00 9.34
N PHE A 40 -10.31 -15.80 8.77
CA PHE A 40 -9.46 -14.65 9.11
C PHE A 40 -9.64 -14.21 10.57
N SER A 41 -10.87 -14.27 11.07
CA SER A 41 -11.18 -13.97 12.47
C SER A 41 -10.49 -14.98 13.40
N ASP A 42 -10.57 -16.28 13.07
CA ASP A 42 -9.94 -17.35 13.85
C ASP A 42 -8.41 -17.30 13.80
N MET A 43 -7.84 -16.85 12.68
CA MET A 43 -6.42 -16.53 12.57
C MET A 43 -6.00 -15.33 13.45
N GLY A 44 -6.94 -14.58 14.01
CA GLY A 44 -6.68 -13.40 14.82
C GLY A 44 -6.27 -12.19 13.97
N ILE A 45 -6.77 -12.10 12.74
CA ILE A 45 -6.77 -10.85 11.97
C ILE A 45 -7.87 -9.98 12.58
N THR A 46 -7.47 -9.07 13.48
CA THR A 46 -8.41 -8.23 14.25
C THR A 46 -8.16 -6.75 14.03
N ASP A 47 -9.15 -5.98 14.42
CA ASP A 47 -9.13 -4.52 14.46
C ASP A 47 -8.10 -4.00 15.47
N GLY A 48 -7.15 -3.19 15.00
CA GLY A 48 -6.39 -2.28 15.86
C GLY A 48 -5.34 -2.88 16.81
N LYS A 49 -5.05 -4.18 16.79
CA LYS A 49 -3.92 -4.72 17.56
C LYS A 49 -2.61 -4.40 16.84
N ARG A 50 -1.65 -3.83 17.58
CA ARG A 50 -0.25 -3.77 17.13
C ARG A 50 0.30 -5.19 17.08
N LEU A 51 0.25 -5.81 15.92
CA LEU A 51 0.90 -7.09 15.64
C LEU A 51 2.42 -6.88 15.56
N SER A 52 3.18 -7.85 16.08
CA SER A 52 4.63 -7.88 15.87
C SER A 52 4.94 -8.14 14.39
N ASN A 53 6.11 -7.70 13.92
CA ASN A 53 6.55 -7.96 12.54
C ASN A 53 6.50 -9.46 12.21
N ARG A 54 6.97 -10.32 13.13
CA ARG A 54 6.92 -11.77 12.96
C ARG A 54 5.49 -12.28 12.79
N ARG A 55 4.55 -11.80 13.62
CA ARG A 55 3.14 -12.20 13.51
C ARG A 55 2.53 -11.74 12.19
N ILE A 56 2.89 -10.54 11.72
CA ILE A 56 2.47 -10.04 10.39
C ILE A 56 2.95 -10.98 9.28
N GLN A 57 4.23 -11.36 9.31
CA GLN A 57 4.82 -12.27 8.32
C GLN A 57 4.16 -13.65 8.35
N ASP A 58 3.94 -14.22 9.54
CA ASP A 58 3.28 -15.53 9.70
C ASP A 58 1.83 -15.51 9.16
N LEU A 59 1.08 -14.44 9.44
CA LEU A 59 -0.29 -14.26 8.95
C LEU A 59 -0.31 -14.04 7.43
N ALA A 60 0.58 -13.19 6.92
CA ALA A 60 0.69 -12.93 5.49
C ALA A 60 1.08 -14.20 4.71
N ALA A 61 2.01 -15.00 5.23
CA ALA A 61 2.38 -16.29 4.64
C ALA A 61 1.19 -17.26 4.61
N SER A 62 0.43 -17.35 5.71
CA SER A 62 -0.77 -18.19 5.79
C SER A 62 -1.85 -17.74 4.79
N MET A 63 -2.11 -16.43 4.72
CA MET A 63 -3.06 -15.86 3.76
C MET A 63 -2.63 -16.10 2.31
N ARG A 64 -1.35 -15.93 1.97
CA ARG A 64 -0.85 -16.22 0.61
C ARG A 64 -0.92 -17.71 0.27
N CYS A 65 -0.72 -18.59 1.25
CA CYS A 65 -0.80 -20.03 1.04
C CYS A 65 -2.24 -20.47 0.70
N CYS A 66 -3.22 -20.04 1.49
CA CYS A 66 -4.60 -20.51 1.36
C CYS A 66 -5.47 -19.64 0.43
N TYR A 67 -5.13 -18.35 0.27
CA TYR A 67 -5.99 -17.34 -0.37
C TYR A 67 -5.22 -16.48 -1.38
N ALA A 68 -4.21 -17.03 -2.07
CA ALA A 68 -3.43 -16.30 -3.07
C ALA A 68 -4.28 -15.52 -4.09
N ARG A 69 -5.39 -16.12 -4.56
CA ARG A 69 -6.31 -15.52 -5.53
C ARG A 69 -7.17 -14.38 -4.97
N HIS A 70 -7.18 -14.20 -3.65
CA HIS A 70 -7.94 -13.14 -2.97
C HIS A 70 -7.07 -11.91 -2.72
N ILE A 71 -5.79 -11.94 -3.09
CA ILE A 71 -4.82 -10.92 -2.69
C ILE A 71 -4.21 -10.29 -3.93
N VAL A 72 -4.18 -8.96 -3.95
CA VAL A 72 -3.40 -8.17 -4.90
C VAL A 72 -2.51 -7.22 -4.12
N VAL A 73 -1.24 -7.11 -4.54
CA VAL A 73 -0.28 -6.15 -4.00
C VAL A 73 0.20 -5.28 -5.15
N VAL A 74 0.11 -3.96 -4.98
CA VAL A 74 0.65 -2.96 -5.89
C VAL A 74 1.73 -2.20 -5.14
N GLU A 75 2.98 -2.32 -5.60
CA GLU A 75 4.12 -1.66 -4.97
C GLU A 75 4.83 -0.73 -5.95
N LYS A 76 5.40 0.34 -5.42
CA LYS A 76 6.27 1.28 -6.14
C LYS A 76 7.59 1.38 -5.38
N MET A 77 8.63 0.75 -5.94
CA MET A 77 9.99 0.85 -5.43
C MET A 77 10.49 2.31 -5.53
N PRO A 78 11.47 2.74 -4.71
CA PRO A 78 11.83 4.15 -4.58
C PRO A 78 12.10 4.88 -5.91
N ALA A 79 12.78 4.25 -6.87
CA ALA A 79 13.06 4.86 -8.16
C ALA A 79 11.78 5.18 -8.95
N GLU A 80 10.86 4.20 -9.05
CA GLU A 80 9.57 4.38 -9.71
C GLU A 80 8.68 5.37 -8.95
N TYR A 81 8.65 5.25 -7.62
CA TYR A 81 7.94 6.17 -6.73
C TYR A 81 8.35 7.63 -6.99
N ASN A 82 9.66 7.90 -7.02
CA ASN A 82 10.21 9.24 -7.21
C ASN A 82 9.83 9.81 -8.59
N ALA A 83 9.90 9.00 -9.64
CA ALA A 83 9.52 9.40 -11.00
C ALA A 83 8.01 9.71 -11.12
N LEU A 84 7.16 8.87 -10.54
CA LEU A 84 5.71 9.08 -10.50
C LEU A 84 5.36 10.33 -9.69
N TYR A 85 5.94 10.47 -8.51
CA TYR A 85 5.71 11.63 -7.64
C TYR A 85 6.11 12.94 -8.32
N ALA A 86 7.27 13.00 -8.99
CA ALA A 86 7.68 14.17 -9.76
C ALA A 86 6.69 14.52 -10.87
N THR A 87 6.12 13.51 -11.55
CA THR A 87 5.08 13.70 -12.57
C THR A 87 3.79 14.25 -11.99
N LEU A 88 3.35 13.76 -10.83
CA LEU A 88 2.19 14.28 -10.11
C LEU A 88 2.41 15.73 -9.65
N ARG A 89 3.58 16.05 -9.10
CA ARG A 89 3.91 17.42 -8.68
C ARG A 89 3.85 18.43 -9.83
N ARG A 90 4.32 18.05 -11.02
CA ARG A 90 4.20 18.89 -12.23
C ARG A 90 2.76 19.18 -12.63
N ARG A 91 1.81 18.34 -12.22
CA ARG A 91 0.36 18.51 -12.44
C ARG A 91 -0.35 19.20 -11.26
N GLY A 92 0.40 19.73 -10.29
CA GLY A 92 -0.16 20.32 -9.07
C GLY A 92 -0.75 19.30 -8.08
N GLN A 93 -0.50 18.00 -8.28
CA GLN A 93 -0.99 16.92 -7.44
C GLN A 93 -0.03 16.61 -6.28
N ASN A 94 -0.42 15.71 -5.39
CA ASN A 94 0.31 15.37 -4.17
C ASN A 94 0.34 13.86 -3.90
N LEU A 95 0.95 13.44 -2.79
CA LEU A 95 1.09 12.03 -2.42
C LEU A 95 -0.25 11.28 -2.34
N ASN A 96 -1.32 11.94 -1.91
CA ASN A 96 -2.65 11.31 -1.84
C ASN A 96 -3.17 10.90 -3.23
N HIS A 97 -2.73 11.58 -4.31
CA HIS A 97 -3.08 11.15 -5.67
C HIS A 97 -2.33 9.89 -6.09
N LEU A 98 -1.08 9.74 -5.64
CA LEU A 98 -0.32 8.50 -5.85
C LEU A 98 -0.97 7.35 -5.10
N LEU A 99 -1.30 7.54 -3.82
CA LEU A 99 -2.04 6.57 -3.02
C LEU A 99 -3.34 6.17 -3.71
N ALA A 100 -4.16 7.14 -4.12
CA ALA A 100 -5.40 6.87 -4.83
C ALA A 100 -5.19 6.02 -6.08
N SER A 101 -4.11 6.24 -6.85
CA SER A 101 -3.81 5.42 -8.02
C SER A 101 -3.44 3.97 -7.66
N LEU A 102 -2.69 3.77 -6.58
CA LEU A 102 -2.29 2.44 -6.10
C LEU A 102 -3.50 1.65 -5.56
N HIS A 103 -4.35 2.28 -4.76
CA HIS A 103 -5.58 1.65 -4.27
C HIS A 103 -6.53 1.34 -5.44
N ALA A 104 -6.70 2.27 -6.38
CA ALA A 104 -7.52 2.04 -7.57
C ALA A 104 -7.01 0.86 -8.39
N GLU A 105 -5.71 0.75 -8.64
CA GLU A 105 -5.09 -0.36 -9.35
C GLU A 105 -5.31 -1.70 -8.63
N ALA A 106 -5.12 -1.73 -7.30
CA ALA A 106 -5.31 -2.92 -6.49
C ALA A 106 -6.78 -3.39 -6.47
N ILE A 107 -7.72 -2.45 -6.27
CA ILE A 107 -9.17 -2.72 -6.29
C ILE A 107 -9.59 -3.23 -7.67
N TRP A 108 -9.20 -2.52 -8.72
CA TRP A 108 -9.56 -2.86 -10.10
C TRP A 108 -9.08 -4.26 -10.48
N THR A 109 -7.82 -4.56 -10.20
CA THR A 109 -7.20 -5.83 -10.54
C THR A 109 -7.90 -6.98 -9.81
N LEU A 110 -8.13 -6.82 -8.51
CA LEU A 110 -8.76 -7.86 -7.71
C LEU A 110 -10.25 -8.03 -8.05
N ALA A 111 -11.00 -6.93 -8.17
CA ALA A 111 -12.43 -6.94 -8.51
C ALA A 111 -12.71 -7.68 -9.82
N ASN A 112 -11.90 -7.45 -10.85
CA ASN A 112 -12.02 -8.16 -12.13
C ASN A 112 -11.61 -9.64 -12.04
N SER A 113 -10.70 -9.99 -11.12
CA SER A 113 -10.29 -11.37 -10.91
C SER A 113 -11.31 -12.20 -10.13
N VAL A 114 -12.02 -11.61 -9.16
CA VAL A 114 -12.96 -12.33 -8.29
C VAL A 114 -14.44 -12.06 -8.62
N GLY A 115 -14.74 -11.10 -9.51
CA GLY A 115 -16.11 -10.77 -9.92
C GLY A 115 -16.90 -9.94 -8.90
N VAL A 116 -16.22 -9.21 -8.03
CA VAL A 116 -16.83 -8.46 -6.91
C VAL A 116 -16.96 -6.99 -7.23
N LYS A 117 -18.06 -6.39 -6.78
CA LYS A 117 -18.44 -5.01 -7.07
C LYS A 117 -18.50 -4.11 -5.85
N HIS A 118 -17.92 -4.53 -4.73
CA HIS A 118 -17.91 -3.73 -3.50
C HIS A 118 -16.49 -3.61 -2.98
N ALA A 119 -16.07 -2.40 -2.63
CA ALA A 119 -14.77 -2.12 -2.04
C ALA A 119 -14.90 -1.16 -0.85
N LEU A 120 -14.16 -1.47 0.22
CA LEU A 120 -14.01 -0.66 1.42
C LEU A 120 -12.56 -0.17 1.50
N VAL A 121 -12.39 1.13 1.73
CA VAL A 121 -11.07 1.77 1.80
C VAL A 121 -11.00 2.64 3.05
N ASP A 122 -9.85 2.61 3.75
CA ASP A 122 -9.60 3.58 4.82
C ASP A 122 -9.43 4.99 4.24
N GLN A 123 -10.12 5.95 4.86
CA GLN A 123 -10.17 7.30 4.33
C GLN A 123 -8.86 8.06 4.59
N PHE A 124 -7.97 8.09 3.60
CA PHE A 124 -6.69 8.82 3.67
C PHE A 124 -6.73 10.26 3.13
N ALA A 125 -7.85 10.69 2.54
CA ALA A 125 -8.04 12.04 2.00
C ALA A 125 -9.47 12.56 2.23
N LYS A 126 -9.62 13.89 2.31
CA LYS A 126 -10.93 14.54 2.42
C LYS A 126 -11.74 14.43 1.12
N ASP A 127 -11.04 14.55 -0.01
CA ASP A 127 -11.65 14.41 -1.33
C ASP A 127 -11.63 12.94 -1.77
N ASP A 128 -12.70 12.52 -2.45
CA ASP A 128 -12.74 11.19 -3.08
C ASP A 128 -11.85 11.16 -4.33
N LEU A 129 -10.57 10.88 -4.10
CA LEU A 129 -9.57 10.75 -5.14
C LEU A 129 -9.64 9.38 -5.83
N ILE A 130 -10.10 8.34 -5.14
CA ILE A 130 -10.09 6.95 -5.64
C ILE A 130 -11.13 6.76 -6.72
N THR A 131 -12.37 7.22 -6.50
CA THR A 131 -13.44 7.11 -7.49
C THR A 131 -13.08 7.83 -8.78
N ARG A 132 -12.37 8.97 -8.69
CA ARG A 132 -11.84 9.67 -9.87
C ARG A 132 -10.82 8.82 -10.62
N GLN A 133 -9.90 8.14 -9.93
CA GLN A 133 -8.91 7.26 -10.58
C GLN A 133 -9.57 6.04 -11.24
N LEU A 134 -10.58 5.44 -10.63
CA LEU A 134 -11.32 4.33 -11.23
C LEU A 134 -12.21 4.77 -12.39
N GLY A 135 -12.71 6.00 -12.37
CA GLY A 135 -13.34 6.67 -13.51
C GLY A 135 -12.34 7.12 -14.61
N HIS A 136 -11.04 6.97 -14.39
CA HIS A 136 -9.96 7.34 -15.33
C HIS A 136 -8.91 6.24 -15.53
N ALA A 137 -9.19 4.99 -15.11
CA ALA A 137 -8.26 3.88 -15.26
C ALA A 137 -7.81 3.80 -16.73
N PRO A 138 -6.51 3.61 -17.03
CA PRO A 138 -5.99 3.77 -18.37
C PRO A 138 -6.76 2.86 -19.32
N LEU A 139 -7.46 3.50 -20.26
CA LEU A 139 -7.90 2.91 -21.50
C LEU A 139 -6.69 2.22 -22.15
N GLN A 140 -6.54 0.91 -21.91
CA GLN A 140 -5.89 0.08 -22.92
C GLN A 140 -6.68 0.31 -24.20
N ARG A 141 -5.96 0.71 -25.25
CA ARG A 141 -6.50 1.11 -26.55
C ARG A 141 -7.63 0.16 -26.98
N GLY A 142 -8.86 0.67 -27.05
CA GLY A 142 -9.96 -0.02 -27.73
C GLY A 142 -11.24 -0.28 -26.96
N VAL A 143 -11.36 0.04 -25.66
CA VAL A 143 -12.64 -0.14 -24.95
C VAL A 143 -13.06 1.13 -24.21
N ALA A 144 -13.85 1.95 -24.89
CA ALA A 144 -14.50 3.11 -24.29
C ALA A 144 -15.73 2.69 -23.45
N SER A 145 -15.59 2.67 -22.12
CA SER A 145 -16.68 2.99 -21.19
C SER A 145 -16.22 2.97 -19.75
N THR A 146 -16.10 4.15 -19.14
CA THR A 146 -16.06 4.32 -17.69
C THR A 146 -17.49 4.29 -17.14
N SER A 147 -17.91 3.09 -16.78
CA SER A 147 -18.98 2.82 -15.81
C SER A 147 -18.76 1.42 -15.22
N CYS A 148 -17.57 1.20 -14.65
CA CYS A 148 -17.34 0.01 -13.86
C CYS A 148 -18.14 0.14 -12.56
N GLY A 149 -19.23 -0.63 -12.44
CA GLY A 149 -20.14 -0.61 -11.31
C GLY A 149 -19.56 -1.21 -10.02
N ILE A 150 -18.35 -0.82 -9.62
CA ILE A 150 -17.79 -1.09 -8.29
C ILE A 150 -18.26 0.04 -7.36
N GLU A 151 -19.04 -0.32 -6.35
CA GLU A 151 -19.41 0.54 -5.25
C GLU A 151 -18.22 0.67 -4.28
N ILE A 152 -17.70 1.88 -4.11
CA ILE A 152 -16.59 2.17 -3.21
C ILE A 152 -17.13 2.92 -2.00
N LYS A 153 -16.83 2.39 -0.82
CA LYS A 153 -17.10 3.06 0.45
C LYS A 153 -15.78 3.45 1.10
N GLN A 154 -15.62 4.73 1.37
CA GLN A 154 -14.50 5.27 2.15
C GLN A 154 -15.01 5.63 3.53
N VAL A 155 -14.39 5.07 4.57
CA VAL A 155 -14.75 5.38 5.96
C VAL A 155 -13.48 5.66 6.76
N PRO A 156 -13.53 6.57 7.74
CA PRO A 156 -12.44 6.69 8.68
C PRO A 156 -12.41 5.48 9.61
N LYS A 157 -11.20 5.08 9.98
CA LYS A 157 -10.94 3.93 10.85
C LYS A 157 -11.47 2.64 10.24
N ALA A 158 -11.25 2.44 8.94
CA ALA A 158 -11.73 1.26 8.23
C ALA A 158 -10.98 -0.02 8.63
N GLU A 159 -9.84 0.07 9.32
CA GLU A 159 -9.08 -1.06 9.86
C GLU A 159 -9.87 -1.93 10.84
N ARG A 160 -11.05 -1.47 11.27
CA ARG A 160 -12.00 -2.28 12.04
C ARG A 160 -12.76 -3.31 11.19
N ASP A 161 -12.72 -3.16 9.87
CA ASP A 161 -13.18 -4.16 8.92
C ASP A 161 -12.11 -5.22 8.68
N ILE A 162 -12.54 -6.48 8.59
CA ILE A 162 -11.62 -7.61 8.47
C ILE A 162 -10.88 -7.63 7.13
N ALA A 163 -11.50 -7.17 6.03
CA ALA A 163 -10.84 -7.14 4.73
C ALA A 163 -9.78 -6.04 4.69
N VAL A 164 -10.05 -4.89 5.31
CA VAL A 164 -9.08 -3.79 5.44
C VAL A 164 -7.95 -4.18 6.39
N ALA A 165 -8.24 -4.83 7.51
CA ALA A 165 -7.23 -5.36 8.43
C ALA A 165 -6.32 -6.41 7.74
N ALA A 166 -6.89 -7.31 6.95
CA ALA A 166 -6.13 -8.26 6.15
C ALA A 166 -5.24 -7.56 5.10
N ALA A 167 -5.77 -6.55 4.40
CA ALA A 167 -5.00 -5.74 3.47
C ALA A 167 -3.83 -5.02 4.16
N SER A 168 -4.04 -4.49 5.37
CA SER A 168 -3.00 -3.86 6.19
C SER A 168 -1.84 -4.81 6.48
N ILE A 169 -2.15 -6.05 6.86
CA ILE A 169 -1.16 -7.10 7.12
C ILE A 169 -0.36 -7.41 5.86
N ILE A 170 -1.04 -7.61 4.72
CA ILE A 170 -0.38 -7.91 3.45
C ILE A 170 0.50 -6.76 2.97
N ALA A 171 0.00 -5.52 3.01
CA ALA A 171 0.76 -4.34 2.60
C ALA A 171 2.02 -4.17 3.47
N ARG A 172 1.88 -4.35 4.78
CA ARG A 172 2.99 -4.24 5.73
C ARG A 172 4.01 -5.35 5.58
N ASP A 173 3.58 -6.59 5.38
CA ASP A 173 4.49 -7.70 5.10
C ASP A 173 5.30 -7.48 3.82
N ALA A 174 4.63 -7.05 2.73
CA ALA A 174 5.31 -6.72 1.48
C ALA A 174 6.32 -5.58 1.66
N PHE A 175 5.95 -4.52 2.38
CA PHE A 175 6.86 -3.43 2.72
C PHE A 175 8.10 -3.92 3.50
N LEU A 176 7.90 -4.75 4.54
CA LEU A 176 8.99 -5.31 5.34
C LEU A 176 9.93 -6.16 4.50
N THR A 177 9.37 -7.05 3.67
CA THR A 177 10.15 -7.91 2.77
C THR A 177 11.02 -7.08 1.81
N ARG A 178 10.48 -5.98 1.28
CA ARG A 178 11.24 -5.08 0.40
C ARG A 178 12.30 -4.28 1.14
N MET A 179 12.03 -3.87 2.37
CA MET A 179 13.04 -3.23 3.23
C MET A 179 14.22 -4.16 3.52
N ASP A 180 13.94 -5.43 3.83
CA ASP A 180 14.98 -6.44 4.04
C ASP A 180 15.79 -6.66 2.76
N THR A 181 15.11 -6.80 1.61
CA THR A 181 15.75 -6.94 0.29
C THR A 181 16.68 -5.76 -0.03
N LEU A 182 16.25 -4.51 0.23
CA LEU A 182 17.08 -3.32 0.01
C LEU A 182 18.27 -3.29 0.96
N SER A 183 18.06 -3.64 2.23
CA SER A 183 19.12 -3.65 3.23
C SER A 183 20.20 -4.69 2.89
N GLU A 184 19.80 -5.87 2.42
CA GLU A 184 20.69 -6.91 1.93
C GLU A 184 21.46 -6.49 0.67
N THR A 185 20.74 -5.91 -0.30
CA THR A 185 21.31 -5.48 -1.59
C THR A 185 22.42 -4.45 -1.40
N TYR A 186 22.18 -3.45 -0.54
CA TYR A 186 23.11 -2.36 -0.30
C TYR A 186 24.02 -2.58 0.90
N LYS A 187 23.87 -3.71 1.61
CA LYS A 187 24.64 -4.10 2.81
C LYS A 187 24.63 -3.03 3.91
N ILE A 188 23.50 -2.35 4.07
CA ILE A 188 23.27 -1.30 5.08
C ILE A 188 21.94 -1.58 5.74
N CYS A 189 21.87 -1.45 7.07
CA CYS A 189 20.60 -1.53 7.78
C CYS A 189 19.79 -0.26 7.51
N LEU A 190 18.73 -0.35 6.70
CA LEU A 190 17.86 0.78 6.42
C LEU A 190 16.76 0.89 7.48
N PRO A 191 16.78 1.91 8.35
CA PRO A 191 15.76 2.08 9.38
C PRO A 191 14.40 2.40 8.75
N ARG A 192 13.34 1.92 9.41
CA ARG A 192 11.96 2.25 9.05
C ARG A 192 11.54 3.59 9.66
N GLY A 193 10.51 4.19 9.10
CA GLY A 193 9.96 5.48 9.47
C GLY A 193 10.73 6.65 8.87
N ALA A 194 10.52 7.82 9.46
CA ALA A 194 11.19 9.07 9.09
C ALA A 194 12.07 9.63 10.22
N TYR A 195 12.09 8.96 11.39
CA TYR A 195 12.90 9.34 12.55
C TYR A 195 14.16 8.49 12.58
N GLN A 196 15.31 9.09 12.92
CA GLN A 196 16.61 8.42 13.00
C GLN A 196 17.12 7.81 11.67
N VAL A 197 16.66 8.32 10.52
CA VAL A 197 17.09 7.84 9.19
C VAL A 197 18.32 8.55 8.63
N VAL A 198 18.72 9.68 9.22
CA VAL A 198 19.77 10.55 8.67
C VAL A 198 21.14 9.88 8.72
N GLU A 199 21.47 9.17 9.79
CA GLU A 199 22.77 8.52 9.95
C GLU A 199 22.96 7.38 8.94
N ALA A 200 21.99 6.46 8.84
CA ALA A 200 21.98 5.41 7.84
C ALA A 200 21.98 5.98 6.41
N GLY A 201 21.27 7.09 6.19
CA GLY A 201 21.29 7.79 4.90
C GLY A 201 22.68 8.35 4.55
N ARG A 202 23.37 8.97 5.51
CA ARG A 202 24.73 9.49 5.30
C ARG A 202 25.73 8.37 5.06
N GLU A 203 25.61 7.27 5.78
CA GLU A 203 26.39 6.05 5.53
C GLU A 203 26.16 5.55 4.11
N PHE A 204 24.90 5.48 3.68
CA PHE A 204 24.54 5.11 2.32
C PHE A 204 25.17 6.04 1.27
N VAL A 205 25.09 7.36 1.45
CA VAL A 205 25.73 8.34 0.54
C VAL A 205 27.23 8.10 0.45
N LYS A 206 27.91 7.88 1.60
CA LYS A 206 29.36 7.67 1.64
C LYS A 206 29.79 6.41 0.88
N LEU A 207 28.99 5.34 0.94
CA LEU A 207 29.32 4.05 0.34
C LEU A 207 28.89 3.94 -1.12
N HIS A 208 27.72 4.46 -1.48
CA HIS A 208 27.07 4.23 -2.77
C HIS A 208 26.87 5.49 -3.61
N GLY A 209 27.20 6.67 -3.06
CA GLY A 209 27.01 7.96 -3.70
C GLY A 209 25.61 8.55 -3.52
N SER A 210 25.53 9.88 -3.65
CA SER A 210 24.27 10.63 -3.46
C SER A 210 23.19 10.28 -4.49
N ASP A 211 23.59 9.98 -5.73
CA ASP A 211 22.64 9.64 -6.81
C ASP A 211 21.97 8.28 -6.59
N ALA A 212 22.64 7.35 -5.90
CA ALA A 212 22.09 6.04 -5.60
C ALA A 212 20.91 6.11 -4.62
N LEU A 213 20.73 7.22 -3.87
CA LEU A 213 19.62 7.36 -2.94
C LEU A 213 18.25 7.21 -3.59
N GLN A 214 18.13 7.59 -4.87
CA GLN A 214 16.86 7.47 -5.60
C GLN A 214 16.34 6.03 -5.65
N ASN A 215 17.21 5.04 -5.46
CA ASN A 215 16.88 3.61 -5.52
C ASN A 215 16.43 3.05 -4.16
N VAL A 216 16.71 3.75 -3.06
CA VAL A 216 16.39 3.29 -1.70
C VAL A 216 15.45 4.21 -0.93
N ALA A 217 15.34 5.49 -1.31
CA ALA A 217 14.63 6.51 -0.53
C ALA A 217 13.66 7.36 -1.36
N LYS A 218 12.64 7.87 -0.67
CA LYS A 218 11.65 8.82 -1.20
C LYS A 218 12.20 10.25 -1.09
N LEU A 219 12.72 10.78 -2.19
CA LEU A 219 13.56 12.00 -2.17
C LEU A 219 12.82 13.29 -1.81
N HIS A 220 11.49 13.33 -1.97
CA HIS A 220 10.68 14.50 -1.63
C HIS A 220 10.55 14.77 -0.12
N PHE A 221 11.01 13.87 0.75
CA PHE A 221 11.04 14.12 2.18
C PHE A 221 12.07 15.20 2.51
N ASN A 222 11.74 16.11 3.43
CA ASN A 222 12.63 17.19 3.87
C ASN A 222 13.96 16.69 4.47
N LEU A 223 14.03 15.41 4.85
CA LEU A 223 15.23 14.77 5.39
C LEU A 223 16.33 14.57 4.34
N THR A 224 15.99 14.58 3.04
CA THR A 224 16.94 14.30 1.96
C THR A 224 18.11 15.27 1.96
N ASP A 225 17.89 16.55 2.24
CA ASP A 225 18.97 17.54 2.28
C ASP A 225 19.93 17.28 3.44
N ALA A 226 19.41 16.88 4.61
CA ALA A 226 20.22 16.52 5.77
C ALA A 226 21.03 15.23 5.54
N VAL A 227 20.48 14.28 4.77
CA VAL A 227 21.17 13.05 4.36
C VAL A 227 22.29 13.34 3.36
N ARG A 228 22.07 14.28 2.42
CA ARG A 228 23.04 14.67 1.39
C ARG A 228 24.14 15.60 1.91
N ALA A 229 23.86 16.37 2.97
CA ALA A 229 24.86 17.18 3.66
C ALA A 229 25.82 16.26 4.42
N LEU A 230 26.96 15.97 3.76
CA LEU A 230 28.10 15.24 4.32
C LEU A 230 28.99 16.13 5.17
#